data_AF-A0A2D4KJ96-F1
#
_entry.id   AF-A0A2D4KJ96-F1
#
_cell.length_a   1.000
_cell.length_b   1.000
_cell.length_c   1.000
_cell.angle_alpha   90.00
_cell.angle_beta   90.00
_cell.angle_gamma   90.00
#
_symmetry.space_group_name_H-M   'P 1'
#
loop_
_entity.id
_entity.type
_entity.pdbx_description
1 polymer ?
#
loop_
_entity_poly.entity_id
_entity_poly.type
_entity_poly.pdbx_seq_one_letter_code
_entity_poly.pdbx_strand_id
1 'polypeptide(L)'
;IGTYLVVIRAAKCSHISALIASTESRPAALFRVTHSLLKVEEAEEPLQGRAEEVVQFLSDKIAQIRTDLDSDWAVSTEMPRADLSPVVWDEFEPVAPEEVDKAVGAMSASTCLLDPCPS
;
A
#
# COMPACT_ATOMS: atom_id res chain seq x y z
N ILE A 1 -14.14 32.29 -8.61
CA ILE A 1 -13.90 30.84 -8.74
C ILE A 1 -14.20 30.11 -7.43
N GLY A 2 -13.64 30.51 -6.28
CA GLY A 2 -13.91 29.86 -4.98
C GLY A 2 -15.39 29.78 -4.58
N THR A 3 -16.15 30.87 -4.70
CA THR A 3 -17.59 30.91 -4.34
C THR A 3 -18.44 29.97 -5.18
N TYR A 4 -18.14 29.85 -6.49
CA TYR A 4 -18.85 28.98 -7.42
C TYR A 4 -18.68 27.49 -7.08
N LEU A 5 -17.45 27.09 -6.74
CA LEU A 5 -17.15 25.72 -6.33
C LEU A 5 -17.84 25.35 -5.00
N VAL A 6 -17.92 26.30 -4.07
CA VAL A 6 -18.65 26.11 -2.80
C VAL A 6 -20.14 25.90 -3.05
N VAL A 7 -20.76 26.70 -3.93
CA VAL A 7 -22.18 26.57 -4.29
C VAL A 7 -22.46 25.24 -4.99
N ILE A 8 -21.60 24.81 -5.92
CA ILE A 8 -21.73 23.50 -6.58
C ILE A 8 -21.61 22.37 -5.56
N ARG A 9 -20.64 22.44 -4.65
CA ARG A 9 -20.46 21.42 -3.61
C ARG A 9 -21.71 21.32 -2.74
N ALA A 10 -22.23 22.46 -2.27
CA ALA A 10 -23.44 22.50 -1.45
C ALA A 10 -24.66 21.94 -2.19
N ALA A 11 -24.85 22.30 -3.46
CA ALA A 11 -25.95 21.79 -4.28
C ALA A 11 -25.86 20.28 -4.50
N LYS A 12 -24.65 19.76 -4.80
CA LYS A 12 -24.40 18.32 -4.96
C LYS A 12 -24.66 17.56 -3.66
N CYS A 13 -24.13 18.04 -2.54
CA CYS A 13 -24.37 17.46 -1.22
C CYS A 13 -25.87 17.40 -0.89
N SER A 14 -26.61 18.50 -1.12
CA SER A 14 -28.05 18.55 -0.89
C SER A 14 -28.82 17.52 -1.73
N HIS A 15 -28.51 17.42 -3.02
CA HIS A 15 -29.13 16.47 -3.94
C HIS A 15 -28.90 15.01 -3.51
N ILE A 16 -27.66 14.66 -3.17
CA ILE A 16 -27.29 13.30 -2.77
C ILE A 16 -27.96 12.92 -1.44
N SER A 17 -27.96 13.83 -0.46
CA SER A 17 -28.62 13.59 0.83
C SER A 17 -30.12 13.34 0.65
N ALA A 18 -30.78 14.08 -0.23
CA ALA A 18 -32.19 13.85 -0.56
C ALA A 18 -32.42 12.48 -1.24
N LEU A 19 -31.51 12.06 -2.12
CA LEU A 19 -31.58 10.77 -2.81
C LEU A 19 -31.38 9.59 -1.84
N ILE A 20 -30.45 9.72 -0.89
CA ILE A 20 -30.21 8.73 0.17
C ILE A 20 -31.44 8.61 1.07
N ALA A 21 -31.97 9.72 1.58
CA ALA A 21 -33.17 9.72 2.43
C ALA A 21 -34.40 9.12 1.71
N SER A 22 -34.55 9.40 0.41
CA SER A 22 -35.63 8.84 -0.42
C SER A 22 -35.51 7.33 -0.68
N THR A 23 -34.31 6.76 -0.51
CA THR A 23 -34.02 5.35 -0.79
C THR A 23 -33.75 4.51 0.47
N GLU A 24 -33.92 5.08 1.65
CA GLU A 24 -33.62 4.44 2.95
C GLU A 24 -34.36 3.11 3.16
N SER A 25 -35.61 3.01 2.67
CA SER A 25 -36.41 1.78 2.73
C SER A 25 -36.14 0.78 1.60
N ARG A 26 -35.16 1.07 0.71
CA ARG A 26 -34.84 0.28 -0.49
C ARG A 26 -33.33 0.00 -0.55
N PRO A 27 -32.83 -1.02 0.18
CA PRO A 27 -31.41 -1.31 0.31
C PRO A 27 -30.67 -1.38 -1.03
N ALA A 28 -31.24 -2.04 -2.04
CA ALA A 28 -30.62 -2.13 -3.38
C ALA A 28 -30.47 -0.78 -4.09
N ALA A 29 -31.37 0.19 -3.86
CA ALA A 29 -31.26 1.53 -4.43
C ALA A 29 -30.21 2.35 -3.68
N LEU A 30 -30.18 2.24 -2.36
CA LEU A 30 -29.15 2.85 -1.51
C LEU A 30 -27.74 2.38 -1.92
N PHE A 31 -27.53 1.07 -2.09
CA PHE A 31 -26.26 0.52 -2.55
C PHE A 31 -25.83 1.07 -3.92
N ARG A 32 -26.76 1.22 -4.87
CA ARG A 32 -26.44 1.83 -6.18
C ARG A 32 -26.02 3.29 -6.05
N VAL A 33 -26.74 4.07 -5.23
CA VAL A 33 -26.41 5.48 -4.99
C VAL A 33 -25.02 5.60 -4.36
N THR A 34 -24.75 4.87 -3.28
CA THR A 34 -23.44 4.88 -2.61
C THR A 34 -22.33 4.41 -3.55
N HIS A 35 -22.55 3.33 -4.30
CA HIS A 35 -21.58 2.82 -5.27
C HIS A 35 -21.30 3.82 -6.41
N SER A 36 -22.30 4.53 -6.92
CA SER A 36 -22.11 5.59 -7.92
C SER A 36 -21.32 6.81 -7.40
N LEU A 37 -21.31 7.03 -6.07
CA LEU A 37 -20.49 8.08 -5.45
C LEU A 37 -19.05 7.62 -5.22
N LEU A 38 -18.85 6.33 -4.93
CA LEU A 38 -17.55 5.71 -4.72
C LEU A 38 -16.85 5.34 -6.03
N LYS A 39 -17.61 5.20 -7.12
CA LYS A 39 -17.09 5.30 -8.48
C LYS A 39 -16.62 6.73 -8.71
N VAL A 40 -15.42 7.01 -8.22
CA VAL A 40 -14.52 7.93 -8.88
C VAL A 40 -14.55 7.50 -10.34
N GLU A 41 -15.04 8.38 -11.21
CA GLU A 41 -14.81 8.24 -12.64
C GLU A 41 -13.31 7.91 -12.74
N GLU A 42 -12.97 6.69 -13.18
CA GLU A 42 -11.68 6.43 -13.82
C GLU A 42 -11.67 7.28 -15.10
N ALA A 43 -11.69 8.60 -14.94
CA ALA A 43 -10.87 9.42 -15.78
C ALA A 43 -9.46 8.91 -15.48
N GLU A 44 -9.01 7.95 -16.30
CA GLU A 44 -7.61 7.87 -16.66
C GLU A 44 -7.23 9.25 -17.21
N GLU A 45 -7.06 10.23 -16.32
CA GLU A 45 -6.12 11.29 -16.53
C GLU A 45 -4.83 10.56 -16.94
N PRO A 46 -4.25 10.84 -18.11
CA PRO A 46 -3.00 10.22 -18.50
C PRO A 46 -2.01 10.50 -17.37
N LEU A 47 -1.68 9.48 -16.58
CA LEU A 47 -0.66 9.59 -15.54
C LEU A 47 0.73 9.77 -16.16
N GLN A 48 0.81 9.86 -17.49
CA GLN A 48 1.97 10.20 -18.29
C GLN A 48 2.50 11.57 -17.86
N GLY A 49 3.65 11.56 -17.21
CA GLY A 49 4.27 12.70 -16.52
C GLY A 49 4.41 12.46 -15.02
N ARG A 50 3.38 11.92 -14.35
CA ARG A 50 3.42 11.67 -12.90
C ARG A 50 4.25 10.44 -12.53
N ALA A 51 4.20 9.39 -13.34
CA ALA A 51 4.97 8.17 -13.07
C ALA A 51 6.47 8.43 -13.22
N GLU A 52 6.87 9.16 -14.26
CA GLU A 52 8.25 9.54 -14.51
C GLU A 52 8.80 10.47 -13.43
N GLU A 53 7.99 11.44 -12.98
CA GLU A 53 8.33 12.31 -11.83
C GLU A 53 8.52 11.51 -10.54
N VAL A 54 7.66 10.52 -10.27
CA VAL A 54 7.79 9.64 -9.10
C VAL A 54 9.04 8.76 -9.20
N VAL A 55 9.33 8.20 -10.38
CA VAL A 55 10.54 7.39 -10.61
C VAL A 55 11.80 8.24 -10.42
N GLN A 56 11.81 9.47 -10.93
CA GLN A 56 12.92 10.39 -10.76
C GLN A 56 13.11 10.78 -9.30
N PHE A 57 12.03 11.14 -8.60
CA PHE A 57 12.05 11.47 -7.17
C PHE A 57 12.61 10.32 -6.33
N LEU A 58 12.16 9.09 -6.58
CA LEU A 58 12.67 7.91 -5.86
C LEU A 58 14.15 7.65 -6.15
N SER A 59 14.57 7.81 -7.41
CA SER A 59 15.97 7.65 -7.82
C SER A 59 16.87 8.67 -7.12
N ASP A 60 16.47 9.94 -7.10
CA ASP A 60 17.20 11.02 -6.44
C ASP A 60 17.29 10.77 -4.93
N LYS A 61 16.18 10.31 -4.31
CA LYS A 61 16.15 10.01 -2.87
C LYS A 61 17.07 8.85 -2.51
N ILE A 62 17.12 7.80 -3.33
CA ILE A 62 18.03 6.66 -3.13
C ILE A 62 19.48 7.10 -3.27
N ALA A 63 19.80 7.93 -4.27
CA ALA A 63 21.14 8.47 -4.47
C ALA A 63 21.59 9.33 -3.28
N GLN A 64 20.70 10.17 -2.75
CA GLN A 64 20.96 10.96 -1.55
C GLN A 64 21.25 10.07 -0.34
N ILE A 65 20.41 9.07 -0.06
CA ILE A 65 20.60 8.16 1.07
C ILE A 65 21.95 7.43 0.99
N ARG A 66 22.33 6.96 -0.20
CA ARG A 66 23.64 6.30 -0.41
C ARG A 66 24.79 7.26 -0.12
N THR A 67 24.70 8.49 -0.62
CA THR A 67 25.73 9.53 -0.39
C THR A 67 25.83 9.89 1.08
N ASP A 68 24.70 10.06 1.77
CA ASP A 68 24.66 10.37 3.21
C ASP A 68 25.28 9.22 4.02
N LEU A 69 24.93 7.97 3.69
CA LEU A 69 25.48 6.79 4.34
C LEU A 69 27.00 6.65 4.13
N ASP A 70 27.47 6.86 2.90
CA ASP A 70 28.90 6.81 2.57
C ASP A 70 29.67 7.95 3.25
N SER A 71 29.02 9.09 3.49
CA SER A 71 29.59 10.24 4.20
C SER A 71 29.67 10.03 5.71
N ASP A 72 28.64 9.43 6.32
CA ASP A 72 28.60 9.11 7.74
C ASP A 72 29.54 7.95 8.10
N TRP A 73 29.75 6.99 7.18
CA TRP A 73 30.70 5.89 7.37
C TRP A 73 32.16 6.35 7.45
N ALA A 74 32.51 7.49 6.87
CA ALA A 74 33.87 8.03 6.93
C ALA A 74 34.27 8.48 8.36
N VAL A 75 33.31 8.66 9.27
CA VAL A 75 33.54 8.97 10.68
C VAL A 75 33.35 7.69 11.50
N SER A 76 34.34 6.80 11.38
CA SER A 76 34.42 5.55 12.14
C SER A 76 34.46 5.82 13.65
N THR A 77 33.30 5.81 14.30
CA THR A 77 33.22 5.47 15.73
C THR A 77 33.40 3.97 15.80
N GLU A 78 34.49 3.53 16.44
CA GLU A 78 34.82 2.14 16.72
C GLU A 78 33.68 1.48 17.51
N MET A 79 32.64 0.98 16.83
CA MET A 79 31.82 -0.07 17.40
C MET A 79 32.63 -1.36 17.31
N PRO A 80 32.70 -2.16 18.40
CA PRO A 80 33.24 -3.50 18.30
C PRO A 80 32.35 -4.23 17.31
N ARG A 81 32.93 -4.58 16.15
CA ARG A 81 32.28 -5.45 15.17
C ARG A 81 31.88 -6.71 15.93
N ALA A 82 30.58 -6.87 16.19
CA ALA A 82 30.04 -8.22 16.23
C ALA A 82 30.42 -8.83 14.88
N ASP A 83 30.96 -10.05 14.88
CA ASP A 83 31.28 -10.79 13.68
C ASP A 83 30.00 -10.98 12.85
N LEU A 84 29.68 -9.97 12.04
CA LEU A 84 28.73 -10.07 10.96
C LEU A 84 29.47 -10.81 9.85
N SER A 85 29.65 -12.11 10.03
CA SER A 85 29.99 -12.99 8.92
C SER A 85 28.99 -12.67 7.81
N PRO A 86 29.43 -12.26 6.61
CA PRO A 86 28.50 -12.04 5.52
C PRO A 86 27.67 -13.31 5.37
N VAL A 87 26.34 -13.20 5.45
CA VAL A 87 25.45 -14.33 5.22
C VAL A 87 25.73 -14.79 3.80
N VAL A 88 26.39 -15.94 3.67
CA VAL A 88 26.73 -16.54 2.38
C VAL A 88 25.46 -17.20 1.87
N TRP A 89 24.76 -16.49 1.00
CA TRP A 89 23.52 -16.98 0.38
C TRP A 89 23.76 -18.21 -0.52
N ASP A 90 25.01 -18.49 -0.89
CA ASP A 90 25.43 -19.67 -1.65
C ASP A 90 25.38 -20.98 -0.84
N GLU A 91 25.14 -20.93 0.48
CA GLU A 91 24.93 -22.13 1.31
C GLU A 91 23.52 -22.73 1.17
N PHE A 92 22.60 -22.00 0.52
CA PHE A 92 21.22 -22.44 0.34
C PHE A 92 20.99 -23.02 -1.05
N GLU A 93 20.51 -24.26 -1.09
CA GLU A 93 20.06 -24.87 -2.33
C GLU A 93 18.67 -24.33 -2.74
N PRO A 94 18.44 -24.03 -4.02
CA PRO A 94 17.14 -23.63 -4.51
C PRO A 94 16.14 -24.79 -4.35
N VAL A 95 14.98 -24.49 -3.76
CA VAL A 95 13.91 -25.46 -3.53
C VAL A 95 12.86 -25.32 -4.64
N ALA A 96 12.42 -26.44 -5.21
CA ALA A 96 11.37 -26.43 -6.22
C ALA A 96 9.99 -26.16 -5.57
N PRO A 97 9.05 -25.46 -6.24
CA PRO A 97 7.73 -25.17 -5.67
C PRO A 97 6.98 -26.41 -5.17
N GLU A 98 7.13 -27.55 -5.86
CA GLU A 98 6.50 -28.81 -5.51
C GLU A 98 7.00 -29.37 -4.18
N GLU A 99 8.27 -29.10 -3.84
CA GLU A 99 8.87 -29.50 -2.57
C GLU A 99 8.36 -28.64 -1.41
N VAL A 100 8.13 -27.35 -1.66
CA VAL A 100 7.48 -26.44 -0.71
C VAL A 100 6.05 -26.89 -0.43
N ASP A 101 5.28 -27.18 -1.47
CA ASP A 101 3.89 -27.64 -1.34
C ASP A 101 3.81 -28.96 -0.57
N LYS A 102 4.73 -29.89 -0.85
CA LYS A 102 4.83 -31.16 -0.14
C LYS A 102 5.19 -30.96 1.33
N ALA A 103 6.11 -30.04 1.64
CA ALA A 103 6.49 -29.73 3.02
C ALA A 103 5.32 -29.10 3.78
N VAL A 104 4.67 -28.09 3.21
CA VAL A 104 3.50 -27.40 3.80
C VAL A 104 2.34 -28.38 3.99
N GLY A 105 2.07 -29.24 3.00
CA GLY A 105 1.03 -30.26 3.11
C GLY A 105 1.31 -31.35 4.14
N ALA A 106 2.60 -31.60 4.48
CA ALA A 106 2.99 -32.54 5.52
C ALA A 106 2.98 -31.91 6.93
N MET A 107 2.90 -30.58 7.04
CA MET A 107 2.81 -29.90 8.32
C MET A 107 1.40 -30.03 8.89
N SER A 108 1.29 -30.42 10.16
CA SER A 108 0.05 -30.31 10.89
C SER A 108 -0.27 -28.83 11.13
N ALA A 109 -1.53 -28.43 10.96
CA ALA A 109 -1.99 -27.13 11.41
C ALA A 109 -1.78 -27.02 12.94
N SER A 110 -0.73 -26.31 13.35
CA SER A 110 -0.50 -25.96 14.74
C SER A 110 -1.06 -24.57 14.98
N THR A 111 -2.01 -24.44 15.89
CA THR A 111 -2.37 -23.12 16.42
C THR A 111 -1.20 -22.64 17.29
N CYS A 112 -0.55 -21.55 16.91
CA CYS A 112 0.44 -20.91 17.75
C CYS A 112 -0.26 -20.33 18.99
N LEU A 113 0.41 -20.29 20.14
CA LEU A 113 -0.08 -19.56 21.32
C LEU A 113 -0.33 -18.07 21.03
N LEU A 114 0.24 -17.54 19.93
CA LEU A 114 0.10 -16.16 19.48
C LEU A 114 -0.93 -15.99 18.35
N ASP A 115 -1.61 -17.06 17.92
CA ASP A 115 -2.64 -16.90 16.90
C ASP A 115 -3.79 -16.06 17.48
N PRO A 116 -4.15 -14.95 16.83
CA PRO A 116 -5.24 -14.11 17.30
C PRO A 116 -6.54 -14.92 17.28
N CYS A 117 -7.10 -15.14 18.46
CA CYS A 117 -8.37 -15.83 18.60
C CYS A 117 -9.47 -14.94 17.98
N PRO A 118 -10.26 -15.42 16.99
CA PRO A 118 -11.31 -14.62 16.41
C PRO A 118 -12.39 -14.33 17.45
N SER A 119 -12.72 -13.04 17.63
CA SER A 119 -13.81 -12.54 18.47
C SER A 119 -15.16 -12.61 17.77
#